data_AF-A0A958URB1-F1
#
_entry.id   AF-A0A958URB1-F1
#
_cell.length_a   1.000
_cell.length_b   1.000
_cell.length_c   1.000
_cell.angle_alpha   90.00
_cell.angle_beta   90.00
_cell.angle_gamma   90.00
#
_symmetry.space_group_name_H-M   'P 1'
#
loop_
_entity.id
_entity.type
_entity.pdbx_description
1 polymer ?
#
loop_
_entity_poly.entity_id
_entity_poly.type
_entity_poly.pdbx_seq_one_letter_code
_entity_poly.pdbx_strand_id
1 'polypeptide(L)'
;MGTKLMEITPQYRSFVDDQVLTSGQLNEFIEYFEDQDRLTRVCLVGVGVACGFKVSVNNQKSLVTVTQGCGVTTDGDLLKLQKSIKNSSVTSIVLESIKYSHFRDFDDDKAKYKHFRNGNATIDLWELIPQEKVDLEAGHLPINSQLLNGKVVVLYLESFPKEADICTTTNCDNQGQLNIQNLRVLLIDREDVENIVNAKDAIFTKHNV
;
A
#
# COMPACT_ATOMS: atom_id res chain seq x y z
N MET A 1 5.21 -12.22 -5.75
CA MET A 1 5.75 -12.00 -4.40
C MET A 1 4.77 -12.60 -3.41
N GLY A 2 5.25 -13.37 -2.44
CA GLY A 2 4.40 -14.05 -1.46
C GLY A 2 3.78 -13.05 -0.48
N THR A 3 2.55 -13.33 -0.05
CA THR A 3 1.96 -12.77 1.17
C THR A 3 2.95 -12.91 2.33
N LYS A 4 3.32 -11.78 2.95
CA LYS A 4 4.50 -11.66 3.82
C LYS A 4 4.39 -12.49 5.11
N LEU A 5 3.20 -12.93 5.48
CA LEU A 5 2.95 -13.73 6.68
C LEU A 5 2.57 -15.20 6.40
N MET A 6 2.81 -15.71 5.19
CA MET A 6 2.63 -17.15 4.93
C MET A 6 3.81 -17.99 5.39
N GLU A 7 4.99 -17.40 5.42
CA GLU A 7 6.25 -17.99 5.86
C GLU A 7 6.92 -16.97 6.78
N ILE A 8 7.56 -17.43 7.85
CA ILE A 8 8.25 -16.57 8.82
C ILE A 8 9.68 -17.04 9.00
N THR A 9 10.56 -16.09 9.28
CA THR A 9 11.95 -16.32 9.65
C THR A 9 12.00 -16.70 11.13
N PRO A 10 12.40 -17.93 11.49
CA PRO A 10 12.25 -18.43 12.86
C PRO A 10 13.40 -18.06 13.79
N GLN A 11 14.52 -17.57 13.26
CA GLN A 11 15.73 -17.25 14.03
C GLN A 11 16.59 -16.21 13.32
N TYR A 12 17.51 -15.60 14.07
CA TYR A 12 18.55 -14.73 13.54
C TYR A 12 19.90 -15.07 14.19
N ARG A 13 20.99 -14.61 13.59
CA ARG A 13 22.36 -14.81 14.12
C ARG A 13 22.83 -13.57 14.89
N SER A 14 23.49 -13.79 16.03
CA SER A 14 24.25 -12.73 16.72
C SER A 14 25.58 -12.48 16.00
N PHE A 15 26.04 -11.22 16.00
CA PHE A 15 27.34 -10.85 15.46
C PHE A 15 28.47 -11.22 16.43
N VAL A 16 29.62 -11.59 15.88
CA VAL A 16 30.87 -11.83 16.63
C VAL A 16 31.97 -10.87 16.18
N ASP A 17 32.97 -10.68 17.02
CA ASP A 17 34.12 -9.82 16.71
C ASP A 17 34.83 -10.31 15.42
N ASP A 18 35.31 -9.34 14.63
CA ASP A 18 35.99 -9.53 13.34
C ASP A 18 35.19 -10.31 12.28
N GLN A 19 33.87 -10.44 12.44
CA GLN A 19 32.99 -11.07 11.46
C GLN A 19 32.88 -10.25 10.17
N VAL A 20 33.07 -10.92 9.03
CA VAL A 20 32.70 -10.38 7.72
C VAL A 20 31.18 -10.53 7.51
N LEU A 21 30.48 -9.41 7.32
CA LEU A 21 29.04 -9.38 7.11
C LEU A 21 28.65 -9.74 5.68
N THR A 22 27.58 -10.51 5.53
CA THR A 22 26.99 -10.85 4.23
C THR A 22 25.59 -10.27 4.08
N SER A 23 25.15 -10.01 2.85
CA SER A 23 23.79 -9.54 2.58
C SER A 23 22.72 -10.49 3.11
N GLY A 24 22.96 -11.81 3.04
CA GLY A 24 22.05 -12.82 3.60
C GLY A 24 21.87 -12.68 5.11
N GLN A 25 22.95 -12.40 5.85
CA GLN A 25 22.87 -12.19 7.31
C GLN A 25 22.13 -10.90 7.67
N LEU A 26 22.33 -9.82 6.90
CA LEU A 26 21.64 -8.56 7.14
C LEU A 26 20.15 -8.66 6.80
N ASN A 27 19.82 -9.32 5.68
CA ASN A 27 18.43 -9.53 5.28
C ASN A 27 17.70 -10.45 6.25
N GLU A 28 18.29 -11.59 6.65
CA GLU A 28 17.70 -12.50 7.65
C GLU A 28 17.40 -11.79 8.97
N PHE A 29 18.32 -10.92 9.42
CA PHE A 29 18.13 -10.12 10.63
C PHE A 29 16.91 -9.18 10.49
N ILE A 30 16.79 -8.46 9.36
CA ILE A 30 15.66 -7.56 9.10
C ILE A 30 14.34 -8.35 9.01
N GLU A 31 14.33 -9.44 8.25
CA GLU A 31 13.17 -10.31 8.03
C GLU A 31 12.65 -10.86 9.36
N TYR A 32 13.52 -11.38 10.24
CA TYR A 32 13.12 -11.87 11.56
C TYR A 32 12.38 -10.82 12.40
N PHE A 33 12.90 -9.59 12.48
CA PHE A 33 12.26 -8.54 13.28
C PHE A 33 11.00 -7.98 12.62
N GLU A 34 10.97 -7.86 11.29
CA GLU A 34 9.73 -7.50 10.57
C GLU A 34 8.63 -8.53 10.79
N ASP A 35 8.95 -9.82 10.74
CA ASP A 35 7.98 -10.89 10.97
C ASP A 35 7.39 -10.82 12.38
N GLN A 36 8.23 -10.63 13.41
CA GLN A 36 7.76 -10.49 14.79
C GLN A 36 6.88 -9.25 14.98
N ASP A 37 7.24 -8.12 14.38
CA ASP A 37 6.45 -6.89 14.46
C ASP A 37 5.11 -7.00 13.72
N ARG A 38 5.09 -7.61 12.53
CA ARG A 38 3.87 -7.89 11.77
C ARG A 38 2.96 -8.87 12.53
N LEU A 39 3.50 -9.97 13.05
CA LEU A 39 2.77 -10.93 13.87
C LEU A 39 2.18 -10.28 15.12
N THR A 40 2.94 -9.40 15.79
CA THR A 40 2.44 -8.64 16.95
C THR A 40 1.21 -7.83 16.58
N ARG A 41 1.23 -7.11 15.46
CA ARG A 41 0.07 -6.31 15.01
C ARG A 41 -1.11 -7.18 14.61
N VAL A 42 -0.88 -8.19 13.77
CA VAL A 42 -1.97 -9.04 13.23
C VAL A 42 -2.61 -9.90 14.33
N CYS A 43 -1.82 -10.47 15.25
CA CYS A 43 -2.31 -11.41 16.25
C CYS A 43 -2.77 -10.76 17.56
N LEU A 44 -2.14 -9.65 17.99
CA LEU A 44 -2.46 -9.04 19.31
C LEU A 44 -3.29 -7.76 19.21
N VAL A 45 -3.25 -7.05 18.07
CA VAL A 45 -3.98 -5.79 17.88
C VAL A 45 -5.18 -5.99 16.96
N GLY A 46 -4.96 -6.67 15.82
CA GLY A 46 -5.95 -6.85 14.76
C GLY A 46 -5.65 -6.03 13.51
N VAL A 47 -6.39 -6.33 12.44
CA VAL A 47 -6.22 -5.73 11.11
C VAL A 47 -7.40 -4.84 10.75
N GLY A 48 -7.22 -3.91 9.82
CA GLY A 48 -8.23 -2.95 9.37
C GLY A 48 -7.96 -1.52 9.85
N VAL A 49 -8.99 -0.68 9.81
CA VAL A 49 -8.90 0.73 10.24
C VAL A 49 -9.04 0.81 11.76
N ALA A 50 -7.97 1.25 12.43
CA ALA A 50 -7.98 1.42 13.89
C ALA A 50 -8.59 2.78 14.29
N CYS A 51 -8.24 3.86 13.59
CA CYS A 51 -8.81 5.19 13.82
C CYS A 51 -8.66 6.11 12.60
N GLY A 52 -9.50 7.14 12.50
CA GLY A 52 -9.41 8.14 11.45
C GLY A 52 -9.83 7.60 10.07
N PHE A 53 -9.12 8.00 9.00
CA PHE A 53 -9.45 7.69 7.61
C PHE A 53 -10.92 7.95 7.24
N LYS A 54 -11.52 8.98 7.83
CA LYS A 54 -12.90 9.36 7.55
C LYS A 54 -12.97 9.99 6.16
N VAL A 55 -13.87 9.47 5.34
CA VAL A 55 -14.13 9.98 3.99
C VAL A 55 -15.28 10.97 4.06
N SER A 56 -15.11 12.14 3.45
CA SER A 56 -16.21 13.08 3.20
C SER A 56 -16.19 13.55 1.75
N VAL A 57 -17.37 13.75 1.18
CA VAL A 57 -17.55 14.18 -0.20
C VAL A 57 -18.24 15.52 -0.24
N ASN A 58 -17.64 16.49 -0.93
CA ASN A 58 -18.30 17.73 -1.26
C ASN A 58 -18.85 17.64 -2.69
N ASN A 59 -20.14 17.32 -2.82
CA ASN A 59 -20.83 17.12 -4.10
C ASN A 59 -20.83 18.37 -4.99
N GLN A 60 -20.74 19.58 -4.43
CA GLN A 60 -20.70 20.81 -5.22
C GLN A 60 -19.34 21.06 -5.88
N LYS A 61 -18.27 20.54 -5.28
CA LYS A 61 -16.88 20.74 -5.74
C LYS A 61 -16.24 19.46 -6.29
N SER A 62 -17.01 18.37 -6.37
CA SER A 62 -16.51 17.03 -6.67
C SER A 62 -15.23 16.68 -5.92
N LEU A 63 -15.20 16.98 -4.63
CA LEU A 63 -13.98 16.88 -3.82
C LEU A 63 -14.14 15.76 -2.80
N VAL A 64 -13.28 14.76 -2.87
CA VAL A 64 -13.17 13.70 -1.85
C VAL A 64 -12.11 14.11 -0.85
N THR A 65 -12.42 14.07 0.44
CA THR A 65 -11.47 14.36 1.51
C THR A 65 -11.34 13.13 2.40
N VAL A 66 -10.10 12.68 2.62
CA VAL A 66 -9.79 11.58 3.54
C VAL A 66 -8.98 12.16 4.70
N THR A 67 -9.48 12.01 5.92
CA THR A 67 -8.73 12.46 7.12
C THR A 67 -7.56 11.54 7.39
N GLN A 68 -6.54 12.05 8.10
CA GLN A 68 -5.49 11.20 8.63
C GLN A 68 -6.08 10.14 9.57
N GLY A 69 -5.37 9.03 9.71
CA GLY A 69 -5.81 7.89 10.49
C GLY A 69 -4.67 6.94 10.83
N CYS A 70 -5.03 5.73 11.19
CA CYS A 70 -4.14 4.61 11.45
C CYS A 70 -4.88 3.33 11.06
N GLY A 71 -4.23 2.46 10.30
CA GLY A 71 -4.78 1.16 9.93
C GLY A 71 -3.68 0.13 9.75
N VAL A 72 -4.04 -1.14 9.78
CA VAL A 72 -3.13 -2.27 9.67
C VAL A 72 -3.61 -3.16 8.53
N THR A 73 -2.73 -3.51 7.58
CA THR A 73 -3.06 -4.46 6.51
C THR A 73 -3.14 -5.89 7.03
N THR A 74 -3.70 -6.80 6.24
CA THR A 74 -3.70 -8.24 6.55
C THR A 74 -2.30 -8.85 6.60
N ASP A 75 -1.31 -8.23 5.94
CA ASP A 75 0.12 -8.58 6.03
C ASP A 75 0.84 -7.88 7.21
N GLY A 76 0.13 -7.10 8.03
CA GLY A 76 0.69 -6.43 9.21
C GLY A 76 1.39 -5.10 8.94
N ASP A 77 1.22 -4.48 7.78
CA ASP A 77 1.79 -3.16 7.50
C ASP A 77 0.95 -2.04 8.15
N LEU A 78 1.62 -1.12 8.84
CA LEU A 78 0.98 0.06 9.43
C LEU A 78 0.80 1.16 8.38
N LEU A 79 -0.44 1.62 8.20
CA LEU A 79 -0.80 2.66 7.24
C LEU A 79 -1.02 4.01 7.91
N LYS A 80 -0.47 5.03 7.27
CA LYS A 80 -0.69 6.46 7.50
C LYS A 80 -0.86 7.14 6.15
N LEU A 81 -1.74 8.14 6.03
CA LEU A 81 -1.69 9.01 4.86
C LEU A 81 -0.33 9.71 4.80
N GLN A 82 0.22 9.79 3.61
CA GLN A 82 1.55 10.36 3.35
C GLN A 82 1.44 11.54 2.39
N LYS A 83 2.17 12.61 2.69
CA LYS A 83 2.32 13.76 1.81
C LYS A 83 3.78 13.93 1.41
N SER A 84 4.02 13.99 0.10
CA SER A 84 5.36 14.24 -0.45
C SER A 84 5.87 15.62 -0.03
N ILE A 85 7.11 15.68 0.43
CA ILE A 85 7.81 16.93 0.73
C ILE A 85 8.62 17.31 -0.51
N LYS A 86 8.51 18.57 -0.95
CA LYS A 86 9.26 19.04 -2.13
C LYS A 86 10.76 18.86 -1.91
N ASN A 87 11.45 18.34 -2.93
CA ASN A 87 12.90 18.09 -2.92
C ASN A 87 13.38 17.17 -1.79
N SER A 88 12.56 16.20 -1.39
CA SER A 88 12.89 15.24 -0.35
C SER A 88 12.52 13.82 -0.75
N SER A 89 13.34 12.85 -0.34
CA SER A 89 13.05 11.41 -0.46
C SER A 89 12.11 10.90 0.65
N VAL A 90 11.83 11.71 1.67
CA VAL A 90 10.93 11.35 2.76
C VAL A 90 9.54 11.98 2.60
N THR A 91 8.54 11.33 3.19
CA THR A 91 7.15 11.78 3.21
C THR A 91 6.74 12.24 4.60
N SER A 92 5.93 13.29 4.70
CA SER A 92 5.30 13.69 5.96
C SER A 92 4.05 12.87 6.23
N ILE A 93 3.89 12.43 7.48
CA ILE A 93 2.65 11.86 8.02
C ILE A 93 1.90 12.83 8.94
N VAL A 94 2.46 14.01 9.18
CA VAL A 94 1.85 15.06 10.02
C VAL A 94 0.96 15.91 9.13
N LEU A 95 -0.31 15.51 9.01
CA LEU A 95 -1.35 16.19 8.25
C LEU A 95 -2.72 15.87 8.83
N GLU A 96 -3.70 16.76 8.63
CA GLU A 96 -5.08 16.54 9.07
C GLU A 96 -5.90 15.71 8.08
N SER A 97 -5.75 16.02 6.79
CA SER A 97 -6.46 15.35 5.70
C SER A 97 -5.77 15.56 4.35
N ILE A 98 -6.09 14.72 3.36
CA ILE A 98 -5.76 14.91 1.95
C ILE A 98 -7.05 15.13 1.17
N LYS A 99 -7.02 16.07 0.23
CA LYS A 99 -8.13 16.42 -0.66
C LYS A 99 -7.81 15.93 -2.06
N TYR A 100 -8.75 15.19 -2.64
CA TYR A 100 -8.65 14.56 -3.96
C TYR A 100 -9.71 15.18 -4.88
N SER A 101 -9.28 15.68 -6.03
CA SER A 101 -10.15 16.34 -7.01
C SER A 101 -10.21 15.61 -8.34
N HIS A 102 -9.23 14.76 -8.63
CA HIS A 102 -9.13 14.01 -9.88
C HIS A 102 -8.89 12.54 -9.60
N PHE A 103 -9.06 11.73 -10.62
CA PHE A 103 -8.76 10.31 -10.61
C PHE A 103 -8.08 9.91 -11.93
N ARG A 104 -7.55 8.69 -11.96
CA ARG A 104 -7.10 8.00 -13.17
C ARG A 104 -7.40 6.51 -13.04
N ASP A 105 -7.49 5.79 -14.16
CA ASP A 105 -7.50 4.33 -14.13
C ASP A 105 -6.19 3.81 -13.51
N PHE A 106 -6.30 2.78 -12.68
CA PHE A 106 -5.18 2.19 -11.97
C PHE A 106 -4.96 0.75 -12.41
N ASP A 107 -3.84 0.51 -13.09
CA ASP A 107 -3.40 -0.84 -13.43
C ASP A 107 -2.47 -1.38 -12.35
N ASP A 108 -2.84 -2.51 -11.75
CA ASP A 108 -2.03 -3.24 -10.78
C ASP A 108 -1.05 -4.20 -11.50
N ASP A 109 -0.23 -3.64 -12.37
CA ASP A 109 0.74 -4.35 -13.22
C ASP A 109 2.03 -4.73 -12.46
N LYS A 110 2.41 -3.92 -11.47
CA LYS A 110 3.64 -4.12 -10.68
C LYS A 110 3.45 -5.14 -9.56
N ALA A 111 2.50 -4.88 -8.66
CA ALA A 111 2.29 -5.72 -7.48
C ALA A 111 1.43 -6.96 -7.76
N LYS A 112 0.49 -6.88 -8.72
CA LYS A 112 -0.37 -8.00 -9.17
C LYS A 112 -1.08 -8.68 -7.99
N TYR A 113 -1.72 -7.89 -7.14
CA TYR A 113 -2.47 -8.29 -5.99
C TYR A 113 -3.62 -9.25 -6.35
N LYS A 114 -3.54 -10.46 -5.80
CA LYS A 114 -4.40 -11.60 -6.17
C LYS A 114 -5.88 -11.33 -5.88
N HIS A 115 -6.19 -10.50 -4.87
CA HIS A 115 -7.56 -10.20 -4.48
C HIS A 115 -8.26 -9.21 -5.42
N PHE A 116 -7.51 -8.49 -6.27
CA PHE A 116 -8.11 -7.67 -7.34
C PHE A 116 -8.41 -8.46 -8.62
N ARG A 117 -8.02 -9.74 -8.69
CA ARG A 117 -8.25 -10.57 -9.87
C ARG A 117 -9.59 -11.27 -9.79
N ASN A 118 -10.35 -11.34 -10.88
CA ASN A 118 -11.52 -12.18 -11.06
C ASN A 118 -11.27 -13.14 -12.23
N GLY A 119 -10.85 -14.38 -11.93
CA GLY A 119 -10.28 -15.27 -12.94
C GLY A 119 -9.02 -14.65 -13.56
N ASN A 120 -9.05 -14.43 -14.88
CA ASN A 120 -7.95 -13.81 -15.64
C ASN A 120 -8.07 -12.28 -15.76
N ALA A 121 -9.21 -11.69 -15.39
CA ALA A 121 -9.42 -10.25 -15.43
C ALA A 121 -9.01 -9.59 -14.10
N THR A 122 -8.64 -8.32 -14.13
CA THR A 122 -8.60 -7.46 -12.94
C THR A 122 -9.92 -6.72 -12.86
N ILE A 123 -10.43 -6.49 -11.64
CA ILE A 123 -11.54 -5.56 -11.42
C ILE A 123 -11.13 -4.13 -11.81
N ASP A 124 -12.11 -3.28 -12.04
CA ASP A 124 -11.84 -1.88 -12.35
C ASP A 124 -11.37 -1.14 -11.08
N LEU A 125 -10.26 -0.42 -11.20
CA LEU A 125 -9.63 0.31 -10.10
C LEU A 125 -9.36 1.75 -10.55
N TRP A 126 -9.70 2.71 -9.70
CA TRP A 126 -9.42 4.13 -9.98
C TRP A 126 -8.58 4.73 -8.86
N GLU A 127 -7.40 5.27 -9.18
CA GLU A 127 -6.58 5.97 -8.20
C GLU A 127 -7.05 7.41 -8.03
N LEU A 128 -7.34 7.80 -6.79
CA LEU A 128 -7.62 9.18 -6.44
C LEU A 128 -6.32 10.01 -6.40
N ILE A 129 -6.34 11.13 -7.10
CA ILE A 129 -5.20 12.05 -7.21
C ILE A 129 -5.37 13.25 -6.26
N PRO A 130 -4.41 13.48 -5.34
CA PRO A 130 -4.40 14.66 -4.48
C PRO A 130 -4.44 15.94 -5.30
N GLN A 131 -5.14 16.97 -4.83
CA GLN A 131 -5.31 18.23 -5.53
C GLN A 131 -3.97 18.89 -5.89
N GLU A 132 -2.95 18.75 -5.04
CA GLU A 132 -1.60 19.26 -5.28
C GLU A 132 -0.78 18.46 -6.31
N LYS A 133 -1.26 17.30 -6.76
CA LYS A 133 -0.59 16.40 -7.73
C LYS A 133 -1.36 16.27 -9.04
N VAL A 134 -2.37 17.10 -9.27
CA VAL A 134 -3.13 17.08 -10.52
C VAL A 134 -2.22 17.49 -11.67
N ASP A 135 -2.21 16.67 -12.71
CA ASP A 135 -1.49 16.87 -13.95
C ASP A 135 -2.42 16.40 -15.07
N LEU A 136 -2.89 17.34 -15.89
CA LEU A 136 -3.84 17.05 -16.96
C LEU A 136 -3.16 16.33 -18.13
N GLU A 137 -1.84 16.52 -18.30
CA GLU A 137 -1.08 15.82 -19.35
C GLU A 137 -0.89 14.34 -18.99
N ALA A 138 -0.93 14.00 -17.71
CA ALA A 138 -0.92 12.63 -17.19
C ALA A 138 -2.29 11.93 -17.27
N GLY A 139 -3.29 12.54 -17.92
CA GLY A 139 -4.62 11.94 -18.11
C GLY A 139 -5.51 11.96 -16.88
N HIS A 140 -5.24 12.83 -15.90
CA HIS A 140 -6.08 12.93 -14.70
C HIS A 140 -7.44 13.54 -15.03
N LEU A 141 -8.51 12.81 -14.72
CA LEU A 141 -9.89 13.22 -14.98
C LEU A 141 -10.54 13.78 -13.71
N PRO A 142 -11.38 14.83 -13.80
CA PRO A 142 -12.05 15.39 -12.64
C PRO A 142 -13.05 14.39 -12.07
N ILE A 143 -13.10 14.29 -10.73
CA ILE A 143 -14.12 13.50 -10.04
C ILE A 143 -15.51 14.09 -10.34
N ASN A 144 -16.54 13.24 -10.36
CA ASN A 144 -17.93 13.67 -10.46
C ASN A 144 -18.83 12.72 -9.65
N SER A 145 -20.09 13.13 -9.42
CA SER A 145 -21.04 12.35 -8.62
C SER A 145 -21.37 10.97 -9.22
N GLN A 146 -21.32 10.84 -10.54
CA GLN A 146 -21.56 9.56 -11.22
C GLN A 146 -20.44 8.56 -10.93
N LEU A 147 -19.19 8.99 -10.97
CA LEU A 147 -18.03 8.15 -10.62
C LEU A 147 -18.12 7.65 -9.17
N LEU A 148 -18.52 8.52 -8.24
CA LEU A 148 -18.55 8.20 -6.81
C LEU A 148 -19.71 7.28 -6.43
N ASN A 149 -20.76 7.21 -7.26
CA ASN A 149 -21.92 6.41 -6.96
C ASN A 149 -21.55 4.92 -6.91
N GLY A 150 -21.94 4.23 -5.83
CA GLY A 150 -21.64 2.81 -5.65
C GLY A 150 -20.19 2.46 -5.33
N LYS A 151 -19.27 3.44 -5.22
CA LYS A 151 -17.86 3.18 -4.91
C LYS A 151 -17.58 3.15 -3.41
N VAL A 152 -16.47 2.51 -3.06
CA VAL A 152 -15.81 2.59 -1.75
C VAL A 152 -14.37 3.04 -1.91
N VAL A 153 -13.84 3.73 -0.88
CA VAL A 153 -12.43 4.13 -0.83
C VAL A 153 -11.61 3.01 -0.21
N VAL A 154 -10.54 2.60 -0.87
CA VAL A 154 -9.62 1.56 -0.41
C VAL A 154 -8.21 2.13 -0.30
N LEU A 155 -7.59 1.93 0.87
CA LEU A 155 -6.17 2.19 1.05
C LEU A 155 -5.39 0.93 0.65
N TYR A 156 -4.65 1.01 -0.44
CA TYR A 156 -3.87 -0.09 -0.98
C TYR A 156 -2.39 0.21 -0.88
N LEU A 157 -1.63 -0.67 -0.23
CA LEU A 157 -0.17 -0.59 -0.19
C LEU A 157 0.40 -1.39 -1.38
N GLU A 158 0.62 -0.72 -2.50
CA GLU A 158 1.24 -1.30 -3.68
C GLU A 158 2.72 -1.59 -3.37
N SER A 159 3.06 -2.87 -3.17
CA SER A 159 4.42 -3.30 -2.84
C SER A 159 4.98 -4.27 -3.86
N PHE A 160 6.17 -3.96 -4.36
CA PHE A 160 6.87 -4.78 -5.35
C PHE A 160 8.37 -4.47 -5.33
N PRO A 161 9.22 -5.44 -5.69
CA PRO A 161 10.62 -5.16 -5.88
C PRO A 161 10.82 -4.40 -7.19
N LYS A 162 11.57 -3.29 -7.15
CA LYS A 162 12.06 -2.60 -8.33
C LYS A 162 13.34 -3.28 -8.77
N GLU A 163 13.37 -3.74 -10.02
CA GLU A 163 14.59 -4.27 -10.63
C GLU A 163 15.71 -3.22 -10.61
N ALA A 164 16.94 -3.66 -10.36
CA ALA A 164 18.09 -2.77 -10.32
C ALA A 164 18.39 -2.26 -11.74
N ASP A 165 18.72 -0.96 -11.86
CA ASP A 165 19.21 -0.40 -13.10
C ASP A 165 20.57 -1.05 -13.47
N ILE A 166 20.87 -1.21 -14.76
CA ILE A 166 22.10 -1.84 -15.25
C ILE A 166 23.32 -1.04 -14.72
N CYS A 167 24.17 -1.65 -13.88
CA CYS A 167 25.36 -0.98 -13.36
C CYS A 167 26.34 -0.69 -14.49
N THR A 168 26.55 0.58 -14.81
CA THR A 168 27.73 1.03 -15.55
C THR A 168 28.93 1.07 -14.60
N THR A 169 30.08 0.56 -15.04
CA THR A 169 31.30 0.14 -14.32
C THR A 169 31.92 1.10 -13.27
N THR A 170 31.33 2.27 -12.99
CA THR A 170 31.96 3.32 -12.19
C THR A 170 31.22 3.67 -10.90
N ASN A 171 29.99 3.20 -10.69
CA ASN A 171 29.29 3.37 -9.42
C ASN A 171 28.24 2.26 -9.22
N CYS A 172 28.60 1.23 -8.44
CA CYS A 172 27.71 0.11 -8.13
C CYS A 172 27.12 0.19 -6.70
N ASP A 173 26.92 1.40 -6.16
CA ASP A 173 26.23 1.57 -4.86
C ASP A 173 24.73 1.18 -4.90
N ASN A 174 24.16 0.96 -6.10
CA ASN A 174 22.75 0.64 -6.33
C ASN A 174 22.48 -0.86 -6.57
N GLN A 175 23.34 -1.78 -6.11
CA GLN A 175 23.17 -3.22 -6.34
C GLN A 175 22.02 -3.86 -5.54
N GLY A 176 21.54 -3.21 -4.47
CA GLY A 176 20.40 -3.69 -3.70
C GLY A 176 19.09 -3.58 -4.48
N GLN A 177 18.28 -4.65 -4.49
CA GLN A 177 16.94 -4.60 -5.05
C GLN A 177 16.06 -3.70 -4.17
N LEU A 178 15.59 -2.59 -4.73
CA LEU A 178 14.78 -1.64 -3.98
C LEU A 178 13.36 -2.20 -3.81
N ASN A 179 12.92 -2.41 -2.58
CA ASN A 179 11.53 -2.75 -2.30
C ASN A 179 10.67 -1.47 -2.27
N ILE A 180 9.77 -1.34 -3.25
CA ILE A 180 8.84 -0.21 -3.34
C ILE A 180 7.62 -0.49 -2.47
N GLN A 181 7.12 0.56 -1.82
CA GLN A 181 5.87 0.59 -1.08
C GLN A 181 5.17 1.92 -1.36
N ASN A 182 4.12 1.89 -2.18
CA ASN A 182 3.33 3.07 -2.49
C ASN A 182 1.95 2.95 -1.86
N LEU A 183 1.61 3.88 -0.95
CA LEU A 183 0.25 3.99 -0.49
C LEU A 183 -0.62 4.65 -1.58
N ARG A 184 -1.52 3.86 -2.15
CA ARG A 184 -2.53 4.27 -3.12
C ARG A 184 -3.87 4.44 -2.40
N VAL A 185 -4.63 5.45 -2.83
CA VAL A 185 -6.02 5.63 -2.41
C VAL A 185 -6.89 5.35 -3.63
N LEU A 186 -7.58 4.22 -3.61
CA LEU A 186 -8.36 3.73 -4.75
C LEU A 186 -9.86 3.94 -4.52
N LEU A 187 -10.61 4.13 -5.59
CA LEU A 187 -12.04 3.88 -5.66
C LEU A 187 -12.24 2.52 -6.33
N ILE A 188 -13.11 1.70 -5.76
CA ILE A 188 -13.50 0.38 -6.28
C ILE A 188 -15.01 0.27 -6.16
N ASP A 189 -15.67 -0.43 -7.08
CA ASP A 189 -17.08 -0.76 -6.94
C ASP A 189 -17.34 -1.57 -5.67
N ARG A 190 -18.38 -1.18 -4.91
CA ARG A 190 -18.76 -1.86 -3.68
C ARG A 190 -19.04 -3.34 -3.93
N GLU A 191 -19.71 -3.67 -5.03
CA GLU A 191 -20.02 -5.04 -5.41
C GLU A 191 -18.77 -5.86 -5.68
N ASP A 192 -17.74 -5.30 -6.33
CA ASP A 192 -16.47 -6.00 -6.56
C ASP A 192 -15.70 -6.20 -5.24
N VAL A 193 -15.74 -5.21 -4.34
CA VAL A 193 -15.12 -5.38 -3.01
C VAL A 193 -15.80 -6.50 -2.22
N GLU A 194 -17.13 -6.51 -2.17
CA GLU A 194 -17.88 -7.53 -1.42
C GLU A 194 -17.73 -8.93 -2.04
N ASN A 195 -17.85 -9.04 -3.36
CA ASN A 195 -17.92 -10.34 -4.04
C ASN A 195 -16.56 -10.91 -4.48
N ILE A 196 -15.52 -10.08 -4.64
CA ILE A 196 -14.23 -10.50 -5.19
C ILE A 196 -13.11 -10.30 -4.18
N VAL A 197 -12.98 -9.09 -3.62
CA VAL A 197 -11.88 -8.77 -2.69
C VAL A 197 -12.08 -9.50 -1.36
N ASN A 198 -13.23 -9.25 -0.71
CA ASN A 198 -13.55 -9.79 0.61
C ASN A 198 -13.82 -11.30 0.58
N ALA A 199 -14.45 -11.80 -0.49
CA ALA A 199 -14.73 -13.23 -0.65
C ALA A 199 -13.46 -14.10 -0.63
N LYS A 200 -12.30 -13.51 -0.96
CA LYS A 200 -11.00 -14.18 -0.95
C LYS A 200 -10.21 -13.96 0.33
N ASP A 201 -10.66 -13.07 1.22
CA ASP A 201 -9.99 -12.79 2.48
C ASP A 201 -10.34 -13.89 3.49
N ALA A 202 -9.43 -14.85 3.64
CA ALA A 202 -9.57 -15.95 4.58
C ALA A 202 -9.55 -15.48 6.05
N ILE A 203 -9.00 -14.31 6.36
CA ILE A 203 -8.94 -13.79 7.74
C ILE A 203 -10.30 -13.20 8.11
N PHE A 204 -10.86 -12.34 7.26
CA PHE A 204 -12.18 -11.75 7.49
C PHE A 204 -13.30 -12.80 7.50
N THR A 205 -13.26 -13.74 6.54
CA THR A 205 -14.30 -14.78 6.41
C THR A 205 -14.23 -15.84 7.50
N LYS A 206 -13.04 -16.19 8.01
CA LYS A 206 -12.88 -17.22 9.05
C LYS A 206 -13.25 -16.73 10.45
N HIS A 207 -13.14 -15.43 10.71
CA HIS A 207 -13.37 -14.86 12.04
C HIS A 207 -14.68 -14.06 12.18
N ASN A 208 -15.43 -13.85 11.10
CA ASN A 208 -16.82 -13.40 11.05
C ASN A 208 -17.24 -12.52 12.24
N VAL A 209 -16.68 -11.31 12.29
CA VAL A 209 -17.17 -10.22 13.16
C VAL A 209 -18.28 -9.48 12.42
#